data_AF-G2TIQ2-F1
#
_entry.id   AF-G2TIQ2-F1
#
_cell.length_a   1.000
_cell.length_b   1.000
_cell.length_c   1.000
_cell.angle_alpha   90.00
_cell.angle_beta   90.00
_cell.angle_gamma   90.00
#
_symmetry.space_group_name_H-M   'P 1'
#
loop_
_entity.id
_entity.type
_entity.pdbx_description
1 polymer ?
#
loop_
_entity_poly.entity_id
_entity_poly.type
_entity_poly.pdbx_seq_one_letter_code
_entity_poly.pdbx_strand_id
1 'polypeptide(L)' 'MRKMDEMEKDHSGKAARLAFSYYTLVLLIWSLVDWFKTKSTGIEFPILMIGCAIYAGVQVYLLRKTK' A
#
# COMPACT_ATOMS: atom_id res chain seq x y z
N MET A 1 12.22 -18.16 18.14
CA MET A 1 11.27 -17.13 17.65
C MET A 1 9.87 -17.65 17.88
N ARG A 2 9.04 -16.95 18.67
CA ARG A 2 7.67 -17.38 19.00
C ARG A 2 6.82 -17.29 17.74
N LYS A 3 6.10 -18.36 17.39
CA LYS A 3 5.18 -18.37 16.25
C LYS A 3 4.05 -17.39 16.59
N MET A 4 3.81 -16.42 15.71
CA MET A 4 2.83 -15.35 15.91
C MET A 4 1.43 -15.97 16.03
N ASP A 5 0.67 -15.60 17.07
CA ASP A 5 -0.68 -16.14 17.32
C ASP A 5 -1.65 -15.64 16.23
N GLU A 6 -2.73 -16.39 15.98
CA GLU A 6 -3.69 -16.07 14.91
C GLU A 6 -4.32 -14.67 15.07
N MET A 7 -4.53 -14.22 16.31
CA MET A 7 -5.03 -12.87 16.60
C MET A 7 -4.00 -11.77 16.30
N GLU A 8 -2.71 -12.02 16.50
CA GLU A 8 -1.63 -11.08 16.17
C GLU A 8 -1.47 -10.96 14.64
N LYS A 9 -1.65 -12.06 13.90
CA LYS A 9 -1.70 -12.06 12.43
C LYS A 9 -2.85 -11.25 11.88
N ASP A 10 -4.05 -11.43 12.42
CA ASP A 10 -5.23 -10.72 11.94
C ASP A 10 -5.13 -9.20 12.18
N HIS A 11 -4.65 -8.80 13.36
CA HIS A 11 -4.39 -7.39 13.67
C HIS A 11 -3.33 -6.79 12.74
N SER A 12 -2.22 -7.49 12.53
CA SER A 12 -1.14 -7.02 11.67
C SER A 12 -1.57 -6.92 10.20
N GLY A 13 -2.39 -7.85 9.71
CA GLY A 13 -2.98 -7.81 8.37
C GLY A 13 -3.94 -6.63 8.18
N LYS A 14 -4.81 -6.36 9.16
CA LYS A 14 -5.71 -5.19 9.16
C LYS A 14 -4.93 -3.87 9.20
N ALA A 15 -3.92 -3.78 10.07
CA ALA A 15 -3.04 -2.62 10.17
C ALA A 15 -2.28 -2.37 8.85
N ALA A 16 -1.75 -3.41 8.21
CA ALA A 16 -1.07 -3.29 6.93
C ALA A 16 -2.01 -2.77 5.82
N ARG A 17 -3.26 -3.25 5.79
CA ARG A 17 -4.26 -2.78 4.81
C ARG A 17 -4.64 -1.32 5.04
N LEU A 18 -4.80 -0.90 6.29
CA LEU A 18 -5.06 0.49 6.65
C LEU A 18 -3.88 1.40 6.31
N ALA A 19 -2.66 1.00 6.66
CA ALA A 19 -1.44 1.74 6.34
C ALA A 19 -1.27 1.92 4.82
N PHE A 20 -1.55 0.87 4.05
CA PHE A 20 -1.55 0.96 2.59
C PHE A 20 -2.59 1.97 2.08
N SER A 21 -3.83 1.89 2.56
CA SER A 21 -4.89 2.82 2.15
C SER A 21 -4.58 4.28 2.49
N TYR A 22 -3.98 4.53 3.67
CA TYR A 22 -3.56 5.86 4.09
C TYR A 22 -2.45 6.40 3.18
N TYR A 23 -1.40 5.60 2.95
CA TYR A 23 -0.30 5.96 2.05
C TYR A 23 -0.80 6.29 0.64
N THR A 24 -1.68 5.45 0.08
CA THR A 24 -2.25 5.69 -1.25
C THR A 24 -3.08 6.97 -1.29
N LEU A 25 -3.91 7.23 -0.28
CA LEU A 25 -4.73 8.45 -0.22
C LEU A 25 -3.87 9.71 -0.11
N VAL A 26 -2.86 9.72 0.74
CA VAL A 26 -1.96 10.87 0.91
C VAL A 26 -1.22 11.20 -0.39
N LEU A 27 -0.67 10.18 -1.07
CA LEU A 27 0.03 10.37 -2.34
C LEU A 27 -0.91 10.76 -3.48
N LEU A 28 -2.14 10.26 -3.48
CA LEU A 28 -3.13 10.64 -4.49
C LEU A 28 -3.58 12.10 -4.30
N ILE A 29 -3.79 12.54 -3.06
CA ILE A 29 -4.08 13.94 -2.75
C ILE A 29 -2.91 14.83 -3.12
N TRP A 30 -1.68 14.44 -2.77
CA TRP A 30 -0.48 15.18 -3.16
C TRP A 30 -0.40 15.28 -4.68
N SER A 31 -0.52 14.16 -5.39
CA SER A 31 -0.42 14.16 -6.86
C SER A 31 -1.49 15.03 -7.53
N LEU A 32 -2.71 15.06 -6.99
CA LEU A 32 -3.74 16.01 -7.44
C LEU A 32 -3.34 17.46 -7.19
N VAL A 33 -2.85 17.79 -5.98
CA VAL A 33 -2.41 19.15 -5.63
C VAL A 33 -1.25 19.60 -6.52
N ASP A 34 -0.29 18.72 -6.80
CA ASP A 34 0.87 19.03 -7.63
C ASP A 34 0.49 19.15 -9.10
N TRP A 35 -0.45 18.33 -9.58
CA TRP A 35 -1.04 18.47 -10.91
C TRP A 35 -1.70 19.83 -11.11
N PHE A 36 -2.46 20.32 -10.12
CA PHE A 36 -3.10 21.64 -10.18
C PHE A 36 -2.11 22.80 -10.15
N LYS A 37 -0.98 22.65 -9.44
CA LYS A 37 0.03 23.72 -9.30
C LYS A 37 1.04 23.76 -10.44
N THR A 38 1.51 22.59 -10.87
CA THR A 38 2.72 22.47 -11.70
C THR A 38 2.42 21.92 -13.09
N LYS A 39 1.20 21.41 -13.34
CA LYS A 39 0.78 20.70 -14.57
C LYS A 39 1.70 19.55 -14.99
N SER A 40 2.53 19.06 -14.07
CA SER A 40 3.46 17.97 -14.28
C SER A 40 3.22 16.94 -13.19
N THR A 41 3.12 15.67 -13.57
CA THR A 41 3.15 14.55 -12.62
C THR A 41 4.57 14.39 -12.11
N GLY A 42 4.80 14.78 -10.86
CA GLY A 42 6.09 14.60 -10.20
C GLY A 42 6.39 13.13 -9.86
N ILE A 43 7.36 12.95 -8.98
CA ILE A 43 7.84 11.64 -8.49
C ILE A 43 6.74 10.90 -7.69
N GLU A 44 5.65 11.59 -7.32
CA GLU A 44 4.51 11.04 -6.60
C GLU A 44 3.83 9.88 -7.35
N PHE A 45 3.72 10.00 -8.67
CA PHE A 45 3.04 9.02 -9.52
C PHE A 45 3.80 7.68 -9.62
N PRO A 46 5.13 7.65 -9.87
CA PRO A 46 5.88 6.41 -9.81
C PRO A 46 5.91 5.80 -8.40
N ILE A 47 5.95 6.62 -7.35
CA ILE A 47 5.86 6.14 -5.96
C ILE A 47 4.50 5.44 -5.71
N LEU A 48 3.39 6.03 -6.17
CA LEU A 48 2.05 5.43 -6.09
C LEU A 48 1.98 4.10 -6.84
N MET A 49 2.54 4.02 -8.06
CA MET A 49 2.59 2.77 -8.84
C MET A 49 3.39 1.68 -8.13
N ILE A 50 4.56 2.02 -7.56
CA ILE A 50 5.38 1.07 -6.81
C ILE A 50 4.60 0.54 -5.60
N GLY A 51 3.91 1.41 -4.87
CA GLY A 51 3.03 1.01 -3.77
C GLY A 51 1.96 0.01 -4.22
N CYS A 52 1.25 0.29 -5.31
CA CYS A 52 0.27 -0.64 -5.88
C CYS A 52 0.88 -1.98 -6.29
N ALA A 53 2.07 -1.98 -6.92
CA ALA A 53 2.76 -3.19 -7.31
C ALA A 53 3.16 -4.05 -6.11
N ILE A 54 3.65 -3.43 -5.03
CA ILE A 54 4.00 -4.13 -3.78
C ILE A 54 2.74 -4.75 -3.15
N TYR A 55 1.64 -4.01 -3.04
CA TYR A 55 0.41 -4.52 -2.44
C TYR A 55 -0.19 -5.67 -3.26
N ALA A 56 -0.24 -5.53 -4.58
CA ALA A 56 -0.69 -6.60 -5.48
C ALA A 56 0.23 -7.84 -5.37
N GLY A 57 1.54 -7.63 -5.32
CA GLY A 57 2.53 -8.72 -5.15
C GLY A 57 2.36 -9.47 -3.83
N VAL A 58 2.13 -8.75 -2.72
CA VAL A 58 1.88 -9.35 -1.40
C VAL A 58 0.56 -10.12 -1.39
N GLN A 59 -0.51 -9.56 -1.98
CA GLN A 59 -1.79 -10.25 -2.15
C GLN A 59 -1.64 -11.57 -2.92
N VAL A 60 -0.97 -11.54 -4.08
CA VAL A 60 -0.72 -12.73 -4.90
C VAL A 60 0.14 -13.75 -4.15
N TYR A 61 1.18 -13.30 -3.44
CA TYR A 61 2.04 -14.18 -2.65
C TYR A 61 1.26 -14.89 -1.53
N LEU A 62 0.43 -14.15 -0.78
CA LEU A 62 -0.41 -14.72 0.27
C LEU A 62 -1.43 -15.70 -0.30
N LEU A 63 -2.16 -15.33 -1.36
CA LEU A 63 -3.11 -16.20 -2.06
C LEU A 63 -2.48 -17.51 -2.53
N ARG A 64 -1.24 -17.46 -3.06
CA ARG A 64 -0.51 -18.67 -3.47
C ARG A 64 -0.05 -19.54 -2.30
N LYS A 65 0.12 -18.97 -1.12
CA LYS A 65 0.57 -19.70 0.09
C LYS A 65 -0.58 -20.28 0.91
N THR A 66 -1.80 -19.78 0.71
CA THR A 66 -3.02 -20.26 1.38
C THR A 66 -3.75 -21.37 0.60
N LYS A 67 -3.28 -21.71 -0.61
CA LYS A 67 -3.78 -22.81 -1.43
C LYS A 67 -2.89 -24.04 -1.27
#